data_AF-A0A511YX57-F1
#
_entry.id   AF-A0A511YX57-F1
#
_cell.length_a   1.000
_cell.length_b   1.000
_cell.length_c   1.000
_cell.angle_alpha   90.00
_cell.angle_beta   90.00
_cell.angle_gamma   90.00
#
_symmetry.space_group_name_H-M   'P 1'
#
loop_
_entity.id
_entity.type
_entity.pdbx_description
1 polymer ?
#
loop_
_entity_poly.entity_id
_entity_poly.type
_entity_poly.pdbx_seq_one_letter_code
_entity_poly.pdbx_strand_id
1 'polypeptide(L)'
;MTFLVLASVVGVGAWQAWGPASRALGLEGLGLEGPGAGAPWSDPPEPSPTPTALDAGLAQRFADAQAAAAAEGVPLTLTSGWRSADEQQRLVDEAVVTYGSVEEAHRWVLPPEKSAHVAGLAIDVGPVEGARWLEERAAGFGLCRTYQNEWWHFEPARPDGTCPEPYVDSSWGWQ
;
A
#
# COMPACT_ATOMS: atom_id res chain seq x y z
N MET A 1 42.80 10.44 42.28
CA MET A 1 41.69 11.29 41.78
C MET A 1 41.17 10.67 40.50
N THR A 2 40.01 10.04 40.61
CA THR A 2 39.27 9.41 39.51
C THR A 2 38.60 10.49 38.67
N PHE A 3 38.76 10.45 37.36
CA PHE A 3 37.87 11.14 36.42
C PHE A 3 37.18 10.10 35.54
N LEU A 4 35.86 10.05 35.68
CA LEU A 4 34.93 9.27 34.89
C LEU A 4 33.97 10.31 34.31
N VAL A 5 34.00 10.55 33.00
CA VAL A 5 32.93 11.27 32.29
C VAL A 5 32.67 10.54 30.97
N LEU A 6 31.69 9.64 31.08
CA LEU A 6 30.65 9.26 30.13
C LEU A 6 30.85 9.66 28.65
N ALA A 7 31.06 8.64 27.81
CA ALA A 7 30.77 8.70 26.39
C ALA A 7 29.24 8.71 26.19
N SER A 8 28.72 9.80 25.62
CA SER A 8 27.35 9.84 25.13
C SER A 8 27.26 9.04 23.84
N VAL A 9 26.68 7.83 23.93
CA VAL A 9 26.18 7.09 22.78
C VAL A 9 24.90 7.81 22.33
N VAL A 10 24.96 8.56 21.24
CA VAL A 10 23.75 9.03 20.57
C VAL A 10 23.15 7.83 19.85
N GLY A 11 21.89 7.56 20.19
CA GLY A 11 21.16 6.33 19.90
C GLY A 11 21.09 5.96 18.42
N VAL A 12 21.07 4.66 18.24
CA VAL A 12 20.88 3.91 17.00
C VAL A 12 19.51 4.20 16.39
N GLY A 13 19.52 4.53 15.09
CA GLY A 13 18.54 4.18 14.05
C GLY A 13 17.05 4.15 14.40
N ALA A 14 16.33 5.21 13.98
CA ALA A 14 14.88 5.18 13.78
C ALA A 14 14.54 5.63 12.35
N TRP A 15 14.95 4.83 11.36
CA TRP A 15 14.52 4.96 9.96
C TRP A 15 13.86 3.64 9.52
N GLN A 16 12.95 3.10 10.33
CA GLN A 16 12.24 1.83 10.04
C GLN A 16 10.79 1.82 10.55
N ALA A 17 10.18 2.98 10.82
CA ALA A 17 8.92 3.01 11.56
C ALA A 17 7.65 2.61 10.76
N TRP A 18 7.75 2.38 9.45
CA TRP A 18 6.59 2.00 8.62
C TRP A 18 6.97 0.90 7.63
N GLY A 19 7.66 -0.10 8.15
CA GLY A 19 7.51 -1.46 7.67
C GLY A 19 6.37 -2.15 8.43
N PRO A 20 5.74 -3.17 7.86
CA PRO A 20 4.44 -3.69 8.28
C PRO A 20 4.55 -4.85 9.28
N ALA A 21 3.68 -4.82 10.28
CA ALA A 21 3.50 -5.91 11.22
C ALA A 21 2.59 -6.99 10.60
N SER A 22 3.16 -8.14 10.23
CA SER A 22 2.42 -9.24 9.61
C SER A 22 1.43 -9.92 10.58
N ARG A 23 0.16 -10.04 10.19
CA ARG A 23 -0.78 -11.04 10.72
C ARG A 23 -1.31 -11.87 9.55
N ALA A 24 -1.08 -13.18 9.59
CA ALA A 24 -1.57 -14.12 8.58
C ALA A 24 -3.05 -14.49 8.83
N LEU A 25 -3.90 -14.39 7.80
CA LEU A 25 -5.25 -14.95 7.79
C LEU A 25 -5.49 -15.75 6.50
N GLY A 26 -6.06 -16.94 6.66
CA GLY A 26 -6.22 -17.95 5.62
C GLY A 26 -7.35 -17.66 4.63
N LEU A 27 -7.16 -18.14 3.40
CA LEU A 27 -8.05 -17.99 2.26
C LEU A 27 -8.90 -19.26 2.07
N GLU A 28 -10.23 -19.12 2.10
CA GLU A 28 -11.15 -20.10 1.52
C GLU A 28 -12.39 -19.40 0.92
N GLY A 29 -12.62 -19.60 -0.39
CA GLY A 29 -13.99 -19.77 -0.93
C GLY A 29 -14.54 -18.83 -2.02
N LEU A 30 -14.70 -19.41 -3.23
CA LEU A 30 -15.80 -19.21 -4.22
C LEU A 30 -15.80 -17.88 -5.01
N GLY A 31 -16.06 -17.78 -6.32
CA GLY A 31 -16.49 -18.67 -7.40
C GLY A 31 -16.62 -17.81 -8.68
N LEU A 32 -16.38 -18.38 -9.86
CA LEU A 32 -16.14 -17.68 -11.13
C LEU A 32 -17.41 -17.48 -11.96
N GLU A 33 -17.70 -16.26 -12.45
CA GLU A 33 -18.53 -16.02 -13.65
C GLU A 33 -18.01 -14.82 -14.48
N GLY A 34 -18.00 -14.95 -15.81
CA GLY A 34 -17.29 -14.10 -16.79
C GLY A 34 -18.06 -12.89 -17.38
N PRO A 35 -17.51 -12.21 -18.41
CA PRO A 35 -17.64 -10.77 -18.59
C PRO A 35 -18.76 -10.31 -19.55
N GLY A 36 -19.45 -9.22 -19.19
CA GLY A 36 -20.37 -8.47 -20.03
C GLY A 36 -19.71 -7.21 -20.61
N ALA A 37 -19.87 -7.00 -21.92
CA ALA A 37 -19.29 -5.92 -22.69
C ALA A 37 -19.97 -4.55 -22.50
N GLY A 38 -19.17 -3.50 -22.50
CA GLY A 38 -19.45 -2.23 -23.19
C GLY A 38 -20.35 -1.20 -22.50
N ALA A 39 -19.75 -0.34 -21.68
CA ALA A 39 -20.24 1.03 -21.43
C ALA A 39 -19.06 2.02 -21.49
N PRO A 40 -19.23 3.24 -22.03
CA PRO A 40 -18.24 4.30 -21.92
C PRO A 40 -18.05 4.70 -20.44
N TRP A 41 -16.81 4.80 -19.98
CA TRP A 41 -16.49 5.17 -18.59
C TRP A 41 -17.07 6.54 -18.25
N SER A 42 -17.97 6.57 -17.28
CA SER A 42 -18.38 7.74 -16.49
C SER A 42 -17.94 7.43 -15.07
N ASP A 43 -16.98 8.21 -14.54
CA ASP A 43 -16.34 8.07 -13.22
C ASP A 43 -15.80 6.65 -12.88
N PRO A 44 -14.77 6.51 -12.03
CA PRO A 44 -14.55 5.23 -11.37
C PRO A 44 -15.87 4.77 -10.73
N PRO A 45 -16.20 3.47 -10.77
CA PRO A 45 -17.41 2.98 -10.10
C PRO A 45 -17.41 3.53 -8.68
N GLU A 46 -18.48 4.24 -8.32
CA GLU A 46 -18.71 4.71 -6.96
C GLU A 46 -18.40 3.52 -6.03
N PRO A 47 -17.42 3.63 -5.12
CA PRO A 47 -17.10 2.53 -4.24
C PRO A 47 -18.37 2.12 -3.51
N SER A 48 -18.57 0.80 -3.40
CA SER A 48 -19.58 0.24 -2.48
C SER A 48 -19.47 0.93 -1.12
N PRO A 49 -20.57 1.10 -0.36
CA PRO A 49 -20.54 1.81 0.92
C PRO A 49 -19.46 1.17 1.80
N THR A 50 -18.34 1.87 1.94
CA THR A 50 -17.08 1.48 2.59
C THR A 50 -16.81 -0.03 2.59
N PRO A 51 -15.94 -0.52 1.70
CA PRO A 51 -15.46 -1.90 1.73
C PRO A 51 -15.09 -2.34 3.15
N THR A 52 -15.30 -3.60 3.47
CA THR A 52 -14.95 -4.19 4.79
C THR A 52 -13.84 -5.24 4.69
N ALA A 53 -13.28 -5.40 3.49
CA ALA A 53 -12.25 -6.37 3.15
C ALA A 53 -11.47 -5.91 1.91
N LEU A 54 -10.35 -6.60 1.64
CA LEU A 54 -9.56 -6.41 0.42
C LEU A 54 -10.34 -6.93 -0.79
N ASP A 55 -10.28 -6.23 -1.91
CA ASP A 55 -10.86 -6.67 -3.18
C ASP A 55 -10.30 -8.05 -3.58
N ALA A 56 -11.18 -8.97 -3.98
CA ALA A 56 -10.80 -10.34 -4.29
C ALA A 56 -9.89 -10.42 -5.53
N GLY A 57 -10.11 -9.53 -6.51
CA GLY A 57 -9.25 -9.42 -7.69
C GLY A 57 -7.86 -8.95 -7.32
N LEU A 58 -7.75 -7.90 -6.49
CA LEU A 58 -6.48 -7.42 -5.96
C LEU A 58 -5.74 -8.50 -5.15
N ALA A 59 -6.47 -9.22 -4.29
CA ALA A 59 -5.90 -10.34 -3.52
C ALA A 59 -5.33 -11.42 -4.44
N GLN A 60 -6.05 -11.80 -5.50
CA GLN A 60 -5.57 -12.79 -6.47
C GLN A 60 -4.33 -12.30 -7.23
N ARG A 61 -4.33 -11.05 -7.72
CA ARG A 61 -3.18 -10.45 -8.42
C ARG A 61 -1.91 -10.48 -7.56
N PHE A 62 -2.05 -10.14 -6.27
CA PHE A 62 -0.94 -10.20 -5.34
C PHE A 62 -0.49 -11.64 -5.05
N ALA A 63 -1.42 -12.59 -4.91
CA ALA A 63 -1.09 -14.00 -4.72
C ALA A 63 -0.28 -14.56 -5.91
N ASP A 64 -0.66 -14.20 -7.15
CA ASP A 64 0.07 -14.58 -8.36
C ASP A 64 1.48 -13.98 -8.39
N ALA A 65 1.60 -12.70 -8.03
CA ALA A 65 2.89 -12.03 -7.92
C ALA A 65 3.79 -12.64 -6.84
N GLN A 66 3.22 -12.98 -5.68
CA GLN A 66 3.91 -13.63 -4.58
C GLN A 66 4.40 -15.04 -4.95
N ALA A 67 3.59 -15.82 -5.66
CA ALA A 67 3.99 -17.14 -6.15
C ALA A 67 5.15 -17.04 -7.15
N ALA A 68 5.12 -16.07 -8.07
CA ALA A 68 6.19 -15.83 -9.03
C ALA A 68 7.48 -15.35 -8.34
N ALA A 69 7.40 -14.43 -7.38
CA ALA A 69 8.54 -13.99 -6.58
C ALA A 69 9.18 -15.17 -5.82
N ALA A 70 8.36 -16.03 -5.20
CA ALA A 70 8.82 -17.20 -4.49
C ALA A 70 9.55 -18.21 -5.39
N ALA A 71 9.10 -18.37 -6.65
CA ALA A 71 9.78 -19.22 -7.63
C ALA A 71 11.17 -18.70 -8.01
N GLU A 72 11.41 -17.39 -7.89
CA GLU A 72 12.71 -16.74 -8.06
C GLU A 72 13.52 -16.62 -6.74
N GLY A 73 12.98 -17.13 -5.62
CA GLY A 73 13.60 -17.04 -4.30
C GLY A 73 13.55 -15.65 -3.67
N VAL A 74 12.69 -14.75 -4.17
CA VAL A 74 12.53 -13.39 -3.68
C VAL A 74 11.41 -13.34 -2.62
N PRO A 75 11.68 -12.84 -1.40
CA PRO A 75 10.64 -12.68 -0.39
C PRO A 75 9.70 -11.53 -0.79
N LEU A 76 8.41 -11.81 -0.91
CA LEU A 76 7.36 -10.82 -1.11
C LEU A 76 6.22 -11.10 -0.14
N THR A 77 5.91 -10.14 0.72
CA THR A 77 4.91 -10.25 1.80
C THR A 77 3.85 -9.19 1.63
N LEU A 78 2.61 -9.54 2.02
CA LEU A 78 1.55 -8.57 2.26
C LEU A 78 1.71 -8.03 3.67
N THR A 79 1.43 -6.76 3.78
CA THR A 79 2.07 -5.92 4.77
C THR A 79 1.00 -5.02 5.38
N SER A 80 0.23 -4.38 4.52
CA SER A 80 -1.07 -3.80 4.83
C SER A 80 -1.97 -4.01 3.61
N GLY A 81 -3.27 -4.19 3.85
CA GLY A 81 -4.28 -4.38 2.82
C GLY A 81 -5.46 -3.46 3.12
N TRP A 82 -6.68 -4.00 3.16
CA TRP A 82 -7.82 -3.19 3.56
C TRP A 82 -7.66 -2.59 4.97
N ARG A 83 -8.09 -1.33 5.14
CA ARG A 83 -8.15 -0.61 6.42
C ARG A 83 -9.54 -0.01 6.61
N SER A 84 -9.99 0.06 7.86
CA SER A 84 -11.21 0.83 8.17
C SER A 84 -10.98 2.33 8.06
N ALA A 85 -12.05 3.12 7.87
CA ALA A 85 -11.96 4.59 7.86
C ALA A 85 -11.38 5.15 9.17
N ASP A 86 -11.80 4.60 10.32
CA ASP A 86 -11.29 5.00 11.63
C ASP A 86 -9.80 4.69 11.79
N GLU A 87 -9.34 3.56 11.26
CA GLU A 87 -7.91 3.22 11.25
C GLU A 87 -7.13 4.19 10.37
N GLN A 88 -7.64 4.49 9.17
CA GLN A 88 -7.02 5.49 8.29
C GLN A 88 -6.93 6.86 8.97
N GLN A 89 -7.98 7.32 9.66
CA GLN A 89 -7.96 8.60 10.37
C GLN A 89 -6.89 8.63 11.47
N ARG A 90 -6.74 7.53 12.25
CA ARG A 90 -5.67 7.46 13.26
C ARG A 90 -4.28 7.59 12.63
N LEU A 91 -4.08 7.02 11.45
CA LEU A 91 -2.79 7.10 10.75
C LEU A 91 -2.51 8.51 10.22
N VAL A 92 -3.54 9.25 9.81
CA VAL A 92 -3.41 10.69 9.50
C VAL A 92 -2.97 11.45 10.76
N ASP A 93 -3.65 11.25 11.88
CA ASP A 93 -3.35 11.93 13.14
C ASP A 93 -1.92 11.61 13.63
N GLU A 94 -1.51 10.34 13.55
CA GLU A 94 -0.17 9.87 13.89
C GLU A 94 0.91 10.44 12.94
N ALA A 95 0.60 10.60 11.65
CA ALA A 95 1.50 11.21 10.69
C ALA A 95 1.76 12.69 11.04
N VAL A 96 0.75 13.45 11.47
CA VAL A 96 0.93 14.85 11.91
C VAL A 96 1.90 14.92 13.08
N VAL A 97 1.77 14.02 14.06
CA VAL A 97 2.69 13.95 15.21
C VAL A 97 4.09 13.57 14.75
N THR A 98 4.21 12.60 13.84
CA THR A 98 5.49 12.06 13.36
C THR A 98 6.27 13.07 12.52
N TYR A 99 5.60 13.75 11.61
CA TYR A 99 6.21 14.67 10.64
C TYR A 99 6.20 16.13 11.11
N GLY A 100 5.54 16.42 12.24
CA GLY A 100 5.54 17.73 12.89
C GLY A 100 4.70 18.80 12.21
N SER A 101 4.04 18.49 11.09
CA SER A 101 3.09 19.39 10.43
C SER A 101 2.05 18.61 9.61
N VAL A 102 0.87 19.22 9.47
CA VAL A 102 -0.19 18.73 8.59
C VAL A 102 0.28 18.66 7.14
N GLU A 103 0.97 19.70 6.67
CA GLU A 103 1.51 19.79 5.32
C GLU A 103 2.43 18.61 4.98
N GLU A 104 3.37 18.29 5.87
CA GLU A 104 4.30 17.18 5.65
C GLU A 104 3.59 15.82 5.79
N ALA A 105 2.67 15.66 6.74
CA ALA A 105 1.89 14.44 6.90
C ALA A 105 1.06 14.08 5.67
N HIS A 106 0.47 15.09 5.02
CA HIS A 106 -0.35 14.91 3.82
C HIS A 106 0.42 14.33 2.63
N ARG A 107 1.76 14.44 2.62
CA ARG A 107 2.61 13.79 1.61
C ARG A 107 2.65 12.27 1.76
N TRP A 108 2.31 11.74 2.93
CA TRP A 108 2.47 10.32 3.26
C TRP A 108 1.17 9.58 3.52
N VAL A 109 0.11 10.27 3.95
CA VAL A 109 -1.14 9.62 4.35
C VAL A 109 -2.34 10.38 3.79
N LEU A 110 -3.15 9.69 2.99
CA LEU A 110 -4.43 10.19 2.47
C LEU A 110 -5.53 10.24 3.54
N PRO A 111 -6.55 11.12 3.38
CA PRO A 111 -7.73 11.11 4.23
C PRO A 111 -8.55 9.83 4.00
N PRO A 112 -9.40 9.43 4.98
CA PRO A 112 -10.26 8.25 4.85
C PRO A 112 -11.05 8.17 3.55
N GLU A 113 -11.61 9.29 3.07
CA GLU A 113 -12.49 9.35 1.89
C GLU A 113 -11.73 9.18 0.56
N LYS A 114 -10.40 9.27 0.57
CA LYS A 114 -9.55 9.14 -0.63
C LYS A 114 -8.62 7.93 -0.58
N SER A 115 -8.49 7.27 0.57
CA SER A 115 -7.58 6.13 0.73
C SER A 115 -8.05 4.90 -0.04
N ALA A 116 -7.22 4.42 -0.96
CA ALA A 116 -7.45 3.17 -1.67
C ALA A 116 -7.44 1.95 -0.72
N HIS A 117 -6.77 2.01 0.44
CA HIS A 117 -6.87 0.96 1.45
C HIS A 117 -8.28 0.89 2.07
N VAL A 118 -8.91 2.04 2.29
CA VAL A 118 -10.30 2.11 2.77
C VAL A 118 -11.26 1.57 1.71
N ALA A 119 -10.97 1.83 0.44
CA ALA A 119 -11.67 1.24 -0.69
C ALA A 119 -11.33 -0.25 -0.95
N GLY A 120 -10.43 -0.87 -0.18
CA GLY A 120 -10.01 -2.26 -0.41
C GLY A 120 -9.27 -2.49 -1.73
N LEU A 121 -8.76 -1.41 -2.35
CA LEU A 121 -8.12 -1.37 -3.66
C LEU A 121 -6.61 -1.05 -3.58
N ALA A 122 -5.99 -1.17 -2.41
CA ALA A 122 -4.56 -1.01 -2.26
C ALA A 122 -3.95 -2.10 -1.38
N ILE A 123 -2.67 -2.37 -1.66
CA ILE A 123 -1.79 -3.19 -0.84
C ILE A 123 -0.48 -2.45 -0.60
N ASP A 124 0.01 -2.57 0.62
CA ASP A 124 1.40 -2.30 0.93
C ASP A 124 2.13 -3.64 0.91
N VAL A 125 3.40 -3.65 0.48
CA VAL A 125 4.22 -4.87 0.37
C VAL A 125 5.62 -4.67 0.93
N GLY A 126 6.29 -5.78 1.22
CA GLY A 126 7.67 -5.76 1.70
C GLY A 126 8.33 -7.15 1.63
N PRO A 127 9.61 -7.30 2.00
CA PRO A 127 10.57 -6.22 2.27
C PRO A 127 10.90 -5.40 1.01
N VAL A 128 11.76 -4.38 1.14
CA VAL A 128 12.19 -3.51 0.02
C VAL A 128 12.62 -4.30 -1.22
N GLU A 129 13.33 -5.41 -1.03
CA GLU A 129 13.75 -6.30 -2.13
C GLU A 129 12.56 -6.87 -2.91
N GLY A 130 11.56 -7.40 -2.20
CA GLY A 130 10.32 -7.91 -2.81
C GLY A 130 9.53 -6.80 -3.49
N ALA A 131 9.43 -5.63 -2.86
CA ALA A 131 8.73 -4.49 -3.44
C ALA A 131 9.39 -3.99 -4.74
N ARG A 132 10.73 -3.96 -4.80
CA ARG A 132 11.48 -3.65 -6.02
C ARG A 132 11.28 -4.71 -7.10
N TRP A 133 11.32 -5.99 -6.74
CA TRP A 133 11.02 -7.06 -7.67
C TRP A 133 9.61 -6.92 -8.24
N LEU A 134 8.65 -6.55 -7.39
CA LEU A 134 7.26 -6.31 -7.80
C LEU A 134 7.17 -5.09 -8.72
N GLU A 135 7.81 -3.96 -8.39
CA GLU A 135 7.81 -2.74 -9.21
C GLU A 135 8.20 -3.02 -10.67
N GLU A 136 9.20 -3.85 -10.90
CA GLU A 136 9.66 -4.23 -12.25
C GLU A 136 8.67 -5.10 -13.03
N ARG A 137 7.73 -5.78 -12.34
CA ARG A 137 6.85 -6.81 -12.91
C ARG A 137 5.36 -6.55 -12.70
N ALA A 138 5.01 -5.52 -11.94
CA ALA A 138 3.67 -5.28 -11.40
C ALA A 138 2.61 -5.27 -12.51
N ALA A 139 2.90 -4.61 -13.63
CA ALA A 139 1.98 -4.52 -14.77
C ALA A 139 1.58 -5.90 -15.34
N GLY A 140 2.49 -6.88 -15.31
CA GLY A 140 2.20 -8.26 -15.73
C GLY A 140 1.19 -8.98 -14.83
N PHE A 141 1.08 -8.58 -13.57
CA PHE A 141 0.06 -9.02 -12.62
C PHE A 141 -1.15 -8.08 -12.59
N GLY A 142 -1.15 -7.02 -13.41
CA GLY A 142 -2.12 -5.94 -13.38
C GLY A 142 -2.14 -5.17 -12.06
N LEU A 143 -0.95 -4.94 -11.51
CA LEU A 143 -0.67 -4.04 -10.40
C LEU A 143 0.17 -2.87 -10.89
N CYS A 144 0.07 -1.73 -10.21
CA CYS A 144 0.86 -0.54 -10.50
C CYS A 144 1.33 0.08 -9.19
N ARG A 145 2.58 0.57 -9.19
CA ARG A 145 3.06 1.43 -8.11
C ARG A 145 2.44 2.81 -8.27
N THR A 146 1.76 3.31 -7.24
CA THR A 146 0.94 4.54 -7.35
C THR A 146 1.70 5.81 -6.97
N TYR A 147 2.69 5.72 -6.08
CA TYR A 147 3.39 6.88 -5.52
C TYR A 147 4.91 6.78 -5.65
N GLN A 148 5.55 7.90 -6.00
CA GLN A 148 7.01 7.98 -6.15
C GLN A 148 7.74 7.90 -4.79
N ASN A 149 7.16 8.43 -3.72
CA ASN A 149 7.72 8.39 -2.36
C ASN A 149 7.38 7.10 -1.59
N GLU A 150 6.43 6.29 -2.04
CA GLU A 150 6.00 5.07 -1.36
C GLU A 150 6.38 3.86 -2.22
N TRP A 151 7.55 3.26 -1.94
CA TRP A 151 8.03 2.08 -2.68
C TRP A 151 7.24 0.81 -2.39
N TRP A 152 6.45 0.82 -1.31
CA TRP A 152 5.69 -0.31 -0.82
C TRP A 152 4.25 -0.36 -1.35
N HIS A 153 3.70 0.74 -1.89
CA HIS A 153 2.27 0.88 -2.19
C HIS A 153 1.92 0.51 -3.64
N PHE A 154 0.97 -0.41 -3.81
CA PHE A 154 0.50 -0.86 -5.11
C PHE A 154 -1.04 -0.92 -5.18
N GLU A 155 -1.57 -0.59 -6.36
CA GLU A 155 -3.00 -0.61 -6.68
C GLU A 155 -3.25 -1.38 -7.99
N PRO A 156 -4.49 -1.77 -8.31
CA PRO A 156 -4.82 -2.37 -9.60
C PRO A 156 -4.43 -1.47 -10.79
N ALA A 157 -3.88 -2.09 -11.83
CA ALA A 157 -3.69 -1.45 -13.11
C ALA A 157 -5.03 -1.05 -13.74
N ARG A 158 -4.98 -0.14 -14.72
CA ARG A 158 -6.17 0.20 -15.52
C ARG A 158 -6.73 -1.04 -16.23
N PRO A 159 -8.01 -1.04 -16.63
CA PRO A 159 -8.61 -2.16 -17.37
C PRO A 159 -7.87 -2.53 -18.67
N ASP A 160 -7.15 -1.59 -19.27
CA ASP A 160 -6.31 -1.79 -20.46
C ASP A 160 -4.89 -2.33 -20.13
N GLY A 161 -4.61 -2.59 -18.85
CA GLY A 161 -3.33 -3.08 -18.35
C GLY A 161 -2.24 -2.01 -18.19
N THR A 162 -2.56 -0.73 -18.42
CA THR A 162 -1.57 0.35 -18.31
C THR A 162 -1.43 0.86 -16.88
N CYS A 163 -0.20 1.24 -16.51
CA CYS A 163 0.06 1.99 -15.29
C CYS A 163 0.05 3.51 -15.57
N PRO A 164 -0.71 4.31 -14.81
CA PRO A 164 -0.53 5.75 -14.78
C PRO A 164 0.89 6.15 -14.38
N GLU A 165 1.30 7.36 -14.72
CA GLU A 165 2.47 7.98 -14.09
C GLU A 165 2.22 8.08 -12.57
N PRO A 166 3.14 7.60 -11.71
CA PRO A 166 2.95 7.67 -10.28
C PRO A 166 2.85 9.13 -9.77
N TYR A 167 1.95 9.37 -8.83
CA TYR A 167 1.88 10.64 -8.13
C TYR A 167 3.19 10.91 -7.40
N VAL A 168 3.59 12.18 -7.30
CA VAL A 168 4.80 12.57 -6.56
C VAL A 168 4.70 12.09 -5.10
N ASP A 169 3.55 12.32 -4.48
CA ASP A 169 3.23 11.91 -3.12
C ASP A 169 1.70 11.99 -2.86
N SER A 170 1.26 11.68 -1.64
CA SER A 170 -0.16 11.63 -1.26
C SER A 170 -0.84 13.01 -1.14
N SER A 171 -0.12 14.13 -1.31
CA SER A 171 -0.68 15.48 -1.11
C SER A 171 -1.82 15.84 -2.07
N TRP A 172 -1.94 15.14 -3.21
CA TRP A 172 -3.01 15.35 -4.18
C TRP A 172 -4.41 15.11 -3.58
N GLY A 173 -4.55 14.20 -2.63
CA GLY A 173 -5.85 13.85 -2.05
C GLY A 173 -6.36 14.81 -0.99
N TRP A 174 -5.58 15.87 -0.69
CA TRP A 174 -5.89 16.90 0.29
C TRP A 174 -6.23 18.26 -0.34
N GLN A 175 -6.33 18.33 -1.68
CA GLN A 175 -6.63 19.54 -2.46
C GLN A 175 -8.13 19.72 -2.73
#